data_AF-A0A0D8J141-F1
#
_entry.id   AF-A0A0D8J141-F1
#
_cell.length_a   1.000
_cell.length_b   1.000
_cell.length_c   1.000
_cell.angle_alpha   90.00
_cell.angle_beta   90.00
_cell.angle_gamma   90.00
#
_symmetry.space_group_name_H-M   'P 1'
#
loop_
_entity.id
_entity.type
_entity.pdbx_description
1 polymer ?
#
loop_
_entity_poly.entity_id
_entity_poly.type
_entity_poly.pdbx_seq_one_letter_code
_entity_poly.pdbx_strand_id
1 'polypeptide(L)'
;MSKQTVNTVSKFIDSCDNNSIYEINIEGTDVKIKRNLSLEERAKFVTLAATSCFDDDGMYLPELELFFWRYAIIKFFTNLELPAEQHDLEIFLLNSDAYCEIEDHIECATRGNLDFAVSEKINYLKSYYLSQLAPNPLQEIAHKTNNFLDSLLELNSDEKIANLKLMLEKMDTLNNKRIADTVAVEQHRNASLSTVKNTPKSNKKADADNRQITFEEILASKK
;
A
#
# COMPACT_ATOMS: atom_id res chain seq x y z
N MET A 1 43.39 22.28 -18.09
CA MET A 1 43.05 21.09 -17.25
C MET A 1 41.59 21.19 -16.87
N SER A 2 40.73 20.38 -17.51
CA SER A 2 39.29 20.37 -17.23
C SER A 2 39.05 19.63 -15.91
N LYS A 3 38.44 20.29 -14.93
CA LYS A 3 38.01 19.67 -13.67
C LYS A 3 36.82 18.77 -14.00
N GLN A 4 37.05 17.45 -14.03
CA GLN A 4 35.97 16.47 -13.99
C GLN A 4 35.26 16.58 -12.64
N THR A 5 34.11 17.24 -12.63
CA THR A 5 33.13 17.08 -11.56
C THR A 5 32.58 15.66 -11.69
N VAL A 6 33.24 14.70 -11.04
CA VAL A 6 32.67 13.35 -10.87
C VAL A 6 31.42 13.55 -10.03
N ASN A 7 30.26 13.54 -10.68
CA ASN A 7 28.97 13.69 -10.03
C ASN A 7 28.88 12.60 -8.95
N THR A 8 28.75 13.00 -7.68
CA THR A 8 28.80 12.08 -6.53
C THR A 8 27.76 10.96 -6.67
N VAL A 9 26.66 11.23 -7.37
CA VAL A 9 25.61 10.27 -7.71
C VAL A 9 26.12 9.14 -8.62
N SER A 10 27.02 9.42 -9.57
CA SER A 10 27.57 8.40 -10.48
C SER A 10 28.30 7.29 -9.72
N LYS A 11 28.98 7.61 -8.61
CA LYS A 11 29.63 6.60 -7.76
C LYS A 11 28.64 5.64 -7.09
N PHE A 12 27.43 6.12 -6.78
CA PHE A 12 26.35 5.29 -6.23
C PHE A 12 25.64 4.48 -7.32
N ILE A 13 25.58 5.01 -8.55
CA ILE A 13 25.01 4.29 -9.70
C ILE A 13 25.92 3.12 -10.10
N ASP A 14 27.23 3.35 -10.18
CA ASP A 14 28.20 2.31 -10.55
C ASP A 14 28.24 1.17 -9.49
N SER A 15 27.97 1.48 -8.22
CA SER A 15 27.82 0.45 -7.17
C SER A 15 26.49 -0.33 -7.24
N CYS A 16 25.51 0.19 -7.96
CA CYS A 16 24.16 -0.35 -8.11
C CYS A 16 23.91 -0.88 -9.54
N ASP A 17 24.96 -1.08 -10.33
CA ASP A 17 24.87 -1.31 -11.77
C ASP A 17 23.91 -2.47 -12.10
N ASN A 18 22.86 -2.14 -12.85
CA ASN A 18 21.70 -3.01 -13.08
C ASN A 18 22.02 -4.21 -13.98
N ASN A 19 23.21 -4.25 -14.58
CA ASN A 19 23.66 -5.30 -15.48
C ASN A 19 24.59 -6.34 -14.81
N SER A 20 24.84 -6.25 -13.50
CA SER A 20 25.63 -7.28 -12.84
C SER A 20 24.83 -8.60 -12.79
N ILE A 21 25.38 -9.61 -13.47
CA ILE A 21 24.88 -10.99 -13.48
C ILE A 21 25.82 -11.83 -12.63
N TYR A 22 25.25 -12.61 -11.71
CA TYR A 22 25.95 -13.69 -11.04
C TYR A 22 25.80 -14.97 -11.86
N GLU A 23 26.89 -15.69 -12.06
CA GLU A 23 26.87 -17.01 -12.68
C GLU A 23 27.24 -18.04 -11.62
N ILE A 24 26.34 -18.97 -11.34
CA ILE A 24 26.53 -20.06 -10.39
C ILE A 24 26.20 -21.40 -11.06
N ASN A 25 26.74 -22.49 -10.52
CA ASN A 25 26.43 -23.84 -11.00
C ASN A 25 25.62 -24.57 -9.94
N ILE A 26 24.35 -24.84 -10.24
CA ILE A 26 23.43 -25.57 -9.36
C ILE A 26 23.24 -26.97 -9.96
N GLU A 27 23.70 -28.01 -9.27
CA GLU A 27 23.55 -29.41 -9.68
C GLU A 27 24.00 -29.69 -11.14
N GLY A 28 25.06 -29.01 -11.60
CA GLY A 28 25.58 -29.16 -12.96
C GLY A 28 24.92 -28.25 -14.00
N THR A 29 23.98 -27.39 -13.60
CA THR A 29 23.32 -26.41 -14.48
C THR A 29 23.88 -25.01 -14.26
N ASP A 30 24.30 -24.35 -15.33
CA ASP A 30 24.80 -22.97 -15.28
C ASP A 30 23.63 -21.97 -15.21
N VAL A 31 23.51 -21.30 -14.06
CA VAL A 31 22.44 -20.35 -13.76
C VAL A 31 22.99 -18.94 -13.76
N LYS A 32 22.37 -18.07 -14.55
CA LYS A 32 22.63 -16.64 -14.62
C LYS A 32 21.57 -15.90 -13.84
N ILE A 33 21.97 -15.18 -12.79
CA ILE A 33 21.08 -14.47 -11.87
C ILE A 33 21.33 -12.97 -12.01
N LYS A 34 20.30 -12.23 -12.42
CA LYS A 34 20.34 -10.76 -12.43
C LYS A 34 20.40 -10.25 -10.99
N ARG A 35 21.21 -9.23 -10.71
CA ARG A 35 21.17 -8.58 -9.38
C ARG A 35 19.96 -7.66 -9.21
N ASN A 36 19.50 -7.07 -10.30
CA ASN A 36 18.43 -6.09 -10.30
C ASN A 36 17.50 -6.25 -11.51
N LEU A 37 16.27 -5.79 -11.36
CA LEU A 37 15.27 -5.73 -12.42
C LEU A 37 15.08 -4.29 -12.87
N SER A 38 14.91 -4.10 -14.18
CA SER A 38 14.44 -2.83 -14.74
C SER A 38 13.06 -2.46 -14.20
N LEU A 39 12.67 -1.19 -14.31
CA LEU A 39 11.35 -0.74 -13.85
C LEU A 39 10.20 -1.50 -14.52
N GLU A 40 10.33 -1.83 -15.81
CA GLU A 40 9.35 -2.61 -16.55
C GLU A 40 9.25 -4.05 -16.02
N GLU A 41 10.38 -4.72 -15.80
CA GLU A 41 10.42 -6.06 -15.23
C GLU A 41 9.84 -6.08 -13.81
N ARG A 42 10.13 -5.07 -12.98
CA ARG A 42 9.54 -4.93 -11.65
C ARG A 42 8.02 -4.82 -11.70
N ALA A 43 7.47 -4.05 -12.63
CA ALA A 43 6.01 -3.94 -12.78
C ALA A 43 5.37 -5.28 -13.19
N LYS A 44 6.02 -6.02 -14.11
CA LYS A 44 5.58 -7.36 -14.53
C LYS A 44 5.71 -8.38 -13.40
N PHE A 45 6.79 -8.33 -12.63
CA PHE A 45 7.00 -9.14 -11.44
C PHE A 45 5.87 -8.95 -10.43
N VAL A 46 5.61 -7.70 -10.04
CA VAL A 46 4.58 -7.38 -9.03
C VAL A 46 3.20 -7.78 -9.53
N THR A 47 2.91 -7.55 -10.81
CA THR A 47 1.64 -7.96 -11.41
C THR A 47 1.48 -9.48 -11.32
N LEU A 48 2.45 -10.24 -11.81
CA LEU A 48 2.40 -11.71 -11.79
C LEU A 48 2.25 -12.26 -10.37
N ALA A 49 3.12 -11.86 -9.44
CA ALA A 49 3.11 -12.39 -8.08
C ALA A 49 1.80 -12.05 -7.34
N ALA A 50 1.28 -10.83 -7.51
CA ALA A 50 0.08 -10.40 -6.80
C ALA A 50 -1.23 -10.91 -7.43
N THR A 51 -1.39 -10.81 -8.76
CA THR A 51 -2.68 -11.15 -9.40
C THR A 51 -2.95 -12.64 -9.41
N SER A 52 -1.90 -13.47 -9.41
CA SER A 52 -2.05 -14.93 -9.37
C SER A 52 -2.49 -15.47 -8.01
N CYS A 53 -2.55 -14.63 -6.97
CA CYS A 53 -3.08 -14.98 -5.66
C CYS A 53 -4.59 -14.78 -5.53
N PHE A 54 -5.31 -14.64 -6.65
CA PHE A 54 -6.77 -14.47 -6.67
C PHE A 54 -7.38 -15.47 -7.64
N ASP A 55 -8.53 -16.02 -7.27
CA ASP A 55 -9.32 -16.84 -8.20
C ASP A 55 -10.13 -15.97 -9.18
N ASP A 56 -10.88 -16.63 -10.07
CA ASP A 56 -11.72 -15.97 -11.07
C ASP A 56 -12.84 -15.11 -10.46
N ASP A 57 -13.24 -15.42 -9.22
CA ASP A 57 -14.26 -14.68 -8.46
C ASP A 57 -13.67 -13.51 -7.66
N GLY A 58 -12.35 -13.32 -7.70
CA GLY A 58 -11.64 -12.27 -6.96
C GLY A 58 -11.45 -12.57 -5.48
N MET A 59 -11.59 -13.83 -5.07
CA MET A 59 -11.27 -14.29 -3.73
C MET A 59 -9.75 -14.46 -3.60
N TYR A 60 -9.20 -13.89 -2.53
CA TYR A 60 -7.78 -13.97 -2.25
C TYR A 60 -7.40 -15.36 -1.70
N LEU A 61 -6.38 -15.96 -2.30
CA LEU A 61 -5.81 -17.28 -1.98
C LEU A 61 -4.40 -17.09 -1.39
N PRO A 62 -4.28 -16.84 -0.07
CA PRO A 62 -2.99 -16.60 0.58
C PRO A 62 -2.01 -17.78 0.46
N GLU A 63 -2.51 -19.01 0.35
CA GLU A 63 -1.72 -20.22 0.18
C GLU A 63 -0.88 -20.24 -1.11
N LEU A 64 -1.25 -19.43 -2.11
CA LEU A 64 -0.53 -19.33 -3.38
C LEU A 64 0.57 -18.27 -3.37
N GLU A 65 0.63 -17.42 -2.35
CA GLU A 65 1.52 -16.26 -2.32
C GLU A 65 3.00 -16.66 -2.35
N LEU A 66 3.40 -17.62 -1.51
CA LEU A 66 4.77 -18.12 -1.50
C LEU A 66 5.12 -18.74 -2.86
N PHE A 67 4.21 -19.53 -3.44
CA PHE A 67 4.44 -20.19 -4.71
C PHE A 67 4.68 -19.17 -5.83
N PHE A 68 3.79 -18.18 -5.99
CA PHE A 68 3.92 -17.19 -7.06
C PHE A 68 5.03 -16.17 -6.82
N TRP A 69 5.37 -15.89 -5.56
CA TRP A 69 6.59 -15.15 -5.23
C TRP A 69 7.84 -15.87 -5.74
N ARG A 70 8.00 -17.15 -5.38
CA ARG A 70 9.15 -17.95 -5.82
C ARG A 70 9.17 -18.13 -7.34
N TYR A 71 8.03 -18.39 -7.95
CA TYR A 71 7.88 -18.47 -9.40
C TYR A 71 8.33 -17.18 -10.10
N ALA A 72 7.89 -16.01 -9.60
CA ALA A 72 8.27 -14.72 -10.15
C ALA A 72 9.78 -14.47 -9.99
N ILE A 73 10.38 -14.83 -8.86
CA ILE A 73 11.83 -14.72 -8.65
C ILE A 73 12.57 -15.49 -9.74
N ILE A 74 12.28 -16.77 -9.93
CA ILE A 74 12.97 -17.58 -10.94
C ILE A 74 12.74 -16.99 -12.34
N LYS A 75 11.49 -16.68 -12.68
CA LYS A 75 11.10 -16.20 -14.02
C LYS A 75 11.75 -14.88 -14.43
N PHE A 76 11.93 -13.95 -13.50
CA PHE A 76 12.43 -12.61 -13.83
C PHE A 76 13.92 -12.45 -13.57
N PHE A 77 14.46 -13.12 -12.54
CA PHE A 77 15.85 -12.98 -12.14
C PHE A 77 16.78 -13.98 -12.82
N THR A 78 16.29 -15.12 -13.32
CA THR A 78 17.17 -16.15 -13.88
C THR A 78 16.90 -16.48 -15.35
N ASN A 79 17.80 -17.25 -15.94
CA ASN A 79 17.67 -17.85 -17.27
C ASN A 79 17.11 -19.28 -17.23
N LEU A 80 16.63 -19.76 -16.08
CA LEU A 80 16.13 -21.12 -15.96
C LEU A 80 14.80 -21.28 -16.70
N GLU A 81 14.69 -22.37 -17.45
CA GLU A 81 13.42 -22.82 -17.99
C GLU A 81 12.70 -23.62 -16.90
N LEU A 82 11.52 -23.14 -16.50
CA LEU A 82 10.72 -23.79 -15.48
C LEU A 82 9.99 -25.02 -16.05
N PRO A 83 9.83 -26.11 -15.27
CA PRO A 83 9.07 -27.28 -15.68
C PRO A 83 7.66 -26.92 -16.14
N ALA A 84 7.19 -27.59 -17.20
CA ALA A 84 5.83 -27.40 -17.71
C ALA A 84 4.79 -28.25 -16.94
N GLU A 85 5.23 -29.33 -16.31
CA GLU A 85 4.40 -30.17 -15.47
C GLU A 85 4.29 -29.55 -14.07
N GLN A 86 3.08 -29.53 -13.51
CA GLN A 86 2.76 -28.79 -12.29
C GLN A 86 3.42 -29.40 -11.05
N HIS A 87 3.40 -30.72 -10.92
CA HIS A 87 4.01 -31.41 -9.78
C HIS A 87 5.53 -31.18 -9.71
N ASP A 88 6.23 -31.25 -10.85
CA ASP A 88 7.66 -30.95 -10.96
C ASP A 88 7.96 -29.50 -10.63
N LEU A 89 7.11 -28.56 -11.08
CA LEU A 89 7.24 -27.14 -10.78
C LEU A 89 7.06 -26.86 -9.28
N GLU A 90 6.08 -27.49 -8.64
CA GLU A 90 5.85 -27.40 -7.19
C GLU A 90 7.03 -27.95 -6.40
N ILE A 91 7.59 -29.09 -6.79
CA ILE A 91 8.79 -29.65 -6.17
C ILE A 91 9.96 -28.68 -6.30
N PHE A 92 10.21 -28.16 -7.50
CA PHE A 92 11.32 -27.23 -7.73
C PHE A 92 11.18 -25.95 -6.90
N LEU A 93 10.00 -25.34 -6.87
CA LEU A 93 9.83 -24.05 -6.20
C LEU A 93 9.71 -24.17 -4.68
N LEU A 94 9.05 -25.20 -4.16
CA LEU A 94 8.74 -25.29 -2.73
C LEU A 94 9.71 -26.18 -1.96
N ASN A 95 10.29 -27.20 -2.61
CA ASN A 95 11.05 -28.25 -1.94
C ASN A 95 12.53 -28.34 -2.37
N SER A 96 12.96 -27.64 -3.42
CA SER A 96 14.37 -27.65 -3.86
C SER A 96 15.19 -26.56 -3.18
N ASP A 97 16.43 -26.89 -2.82
CA ASP A 97 17.42 -25.94 -2.31
C ASP A 97 17.91 -24.96 -3.41
N ALA A 98 17.70 -25.29 -4.69
CA ALA A 98 18.07 -24.43 -5.82
C ALA A 98 17.45 -23.03 -5.72
N TYR A 99 16.21 -22.94 -5.23
CA TYR A 99 15.56 -21.64 -5.01
C TYR A 99 16.31 -20.80 -3.97
N CYS A 100 16.67 -21.40 -2.83
CA CYS A 100 17.36 -20.71 -1.75
C CYS A 100 18.73 -20.16 -2.22
N GLU A 101 19.47 -20.99 -2.97
CA GLU A 101 20.77 -20.57 -3.54
C GLU A 101 20.62 -19.40 -4.52
N ILE A 102 19.56 -19.39 -5.33
CA ILE A 102 19.26 -18.28 -6.23
C ILE A 102 18.91 -17.01 -5.46
N GLU A 103 18.07 -17.15 -4.43
CA GLU A 103 17.58 -16.03 -3.63
C GLU A 103 18.72 -15.28 -2.92
N ASP A 104 19.73 -15.99 -2.43
CA ASP A 104 20.89 -15.42 -1.74
C ASP A 104 21.73 -14.47 -2.62
N HIS A 105 21.61 -14.58 -3.95
CA HIS A 105 22.31 -13.73 -4.91
C HIS A 105 21.50 -12.49 -5.34
N ILE A 106 20.26 -12.36 -4.87
CA ILE A 106 19.40 -11.20 -5.14
C ILE A 106 19.67 -10.14 -4.08
N GLU A 107 19.88 -8.89 -4.52
CA GLU A 107 20.14 -7.77 -3.60
C GLU A 107 19.00 -7.61 -2.59
N CYS A 108 19.34 -7.61 -1.30
CA CYS A 108 18.35 -7.57 -0.21
C CYS A 108 17.40 -6.37 -0.31
N ALA A 109 17.93 -5.19 -0.68
CA ALA A 109 17.13 -4.00 -0.91
C ALA A 109 16.15 -4.16 -2.10
N THR A 110 16.58 -4.82 -3.18
CA THR A 110 15.69 -5.12 -4.31
C THR A 110 14.59 -6.07 -3.91
N ARG A 111 14.93 -7.14 -3.19
CA ARG A 111 13.97 -8.12 -2.67
C ARG A 111 12.93 -7.46 -1.76
N GLY A 112 13.35 -6.70 -0.76
CA GLY A 112 12.44 -6.03 0.17
C GLY A 112 11.52 -5.01 -0.50
N ASN A 113 12.01 -4.28 -1.51
CA ASN A 113 11.18 -3.36 -2.28
C ASN A 113 10.12 -4.09 -3.13
N LEU A 114 10.45 -5.26 -3.68
CA LEU A 114 9.51 -6.07 -4.43
C LEU A 114 8.47 -6.71 -3.52
N ASP A 115 8.88 -7.21 -2.36
CA ASP A 115 8.00 -7.82 -1.35
C ASP A 115 6.95 -6.82 -0.86
N PHE A 116 7.41 -5.61 -0.50
CA PHE A 116 6.52 -4.51 -0.16
C PHE A 116 5.55 -4.17 -1.30
N ALA A 117 6.04 -4.05 -2.53
CA ALA A 117 5.19 -3.70 -3.67
C ALA A 117 4.15 -4.78 -4.00
N VAL A 118 4.51 -6.06 -3.87
CA VAL A 118 3.58 -7.19 -4.02
C VAL A 118 2.52 -7.13 -2.92
N SER A 119 2.93 -6.98 -1.67
CA SER A 119 2.02 -6.85 -0.52
C SER A 119 1.03 -5.70 -0.70
N GLU A 120 1.51 -4.51 -1.11
CA GLU A 120 0.65 -3.36 -1.38
C GLU A 120 -0.31 -3.62 -2.55
N LYS A 121 0.15 -4.29 -3.61
CA LYS A 121 -0.70 -4.66 -4.75
C LYS A 121 -1.79 -5.65 -4.33
N ILE A 122 -1.46 -6.64 -3.51
CA ILE A 122 -2.43 -7.60 -2.94
C ILE A 122 -3.46 -6.84 -2.09
N ASN A 123 -3.03 -5.93 -1.21
CA ASN A 123 -3.93 -5.15 -0.36
C ASN A 123 -4.87 -4.25 -1.18
N TYR A 124 -4.35 -3.64 -2.25
CA TYR A 124 -5.15 -2.91 -3.22
C TYR A 124 -6.21 -3.82 -3.86
N LEU A 125 -5.82 -5.00 -4.35
CA LEU A 125 -6.73 -5.94 -5.00
C LEU A 125 -7.81 -6.46 -4.04
N LYS A 126 -7.44 -6.82 -2.80
CA LYS A 126 -8.39 -7.18 -1.73
C LYS A 126 -9.46 -6.09 -1.57
N SER A 127 -9.04 -4.84 -1.45
CA SER A 127 -9.94 -3.69 -1.28
C SER A 127 -10.82 -3.48 -2.52
N TYR A 128 -10.24 -3.63 -3.71
CA TYR A 128 -10.95 -3.51 -4.98
C TYR A 128 -12.05 -4.59 -5.10
N TYR A 129 -11.74 -5.87 -4.94
CA TYR A 129 -12.72 -6.94 -5.07
C TYR A 129 -13.80 -6.88 -3.97
N LEU A 130 -13.45 -6.53 -2.74
CA LEU A 130 -14.43 -6.27 -1.69
C LEU A 130 -15.42 -5.15 -2.06
N SER A 131 -14.94 -4.09 -2.73
CA SER A 131 -15.81 -3.00 -3.18
C SER A 131 -16.77 -3.43 -4.30
N GLN A 132 -16.38 -4.41 -5.11
CA GLN A 132 -17.21 -4.96 -6.19
C GLN A 132 -18.28 -5.93 -5.66
N LEU A 133 -17.99 -6.61 -4.55
CA LEU A 133 -18.92 -7.51 -3.85
C LEU A 133 -19.90 -6.75 -2.94
N ALA A 134 -19.58 -5.51 -2.56
CA ALA A 134 -20.50 -4.69 -1.77
C ALA A 134 -21.76 -4.36 -2.58
N PRO A 135 -22.97 -4.52 -2.02
CA PRO A 135 -24.19 -4.11 -2.70
C PRO A 135 -24.05 -2.64 -3.10
N ASN A 136 -24.32 -2.34 -4.37
CA ASN A 136 -24.22 -0.98 -4.88
C ASN A 136 -25.03 -0.07 -3.94
N PRO A 137 -24.50 1.06 -3.45
CA PRO A 137 -25.24 1.97 -2.58
C PRO A 137 -26.62 2.36 -3.17
N LEU A 138 -26.72 2.43 -4.51
CA LEU A 138 -27.98 2.64 -5.21
C LEU A 138 -28.94 1.45 -5.13
N GLN A 139 -28.44 0.21 -5.12
CA GLN A 139 -29.25 -0.98 -4.88
C GLN A 139 -29.74 -1.04 -3.43
N GLU A 140 -28.91 -0.65 -2.46
CA GLU A 140 -29.34 -0.56 -1.06
C GLU A 140 -30.40 0.53 -0.88
N ILE A 141 -30.22 1.70 -1.52
CA ILE A 141 -31.23 2.77 -1.56
C ILE A 141 -32.51 2.29 -2.26
N ALA A 142 -32.40 1.61 -3.40
CA ALA A 142 -33.55 1.09 -4.13
C ALA A 142 -34.31 0.05 -3.29
N HIS A 143 -33.61 -0.86 -2.63
CA HIS A 143 -34.20 -1.85 -1.75
C HIS A 143 -34.89 -1.21 -0.53
N LYS A 144 -34.23 -0.25 0.12
CA LYS A 144 -34.83 0.53 1.22
C LYS A 144 -36.05 1.33 0.76
N THR A 145 -36.02 1.88 -0.45
CA THR A 145 -37.13 2.64 -1.04
C THR A 145 -38.29 1.72 -1.38
N ASN A 146 -38.03 0.56 -1.99
CA ASN A 146 -39.07 -0.42 -2.29
C ASN A 146 -39.73 -0.94 -1.01
N ASN A 147 -38.95 -1.31 0.01
CA ASN A 147 -39.49 -1.70 1.31
C ASN A 147 -40.32 -0.60 1.97
N PHE A 148 -39.92 0.67 1.81
CA PHE A 148 -40.68 1.81 2.30
C PHE A 148 -41.99 1.99 1.52
N LEU A 149 -41.97 1.86 0.19
CA LEU A 149 -43.17 1.93 -0.65
C LEU A 149 -44.14 0.79 -0.35
N ASP A 150 -43.65 -0.43 -0.16
CA ASP A 150 -44.46 -1.58 0.25
C ASP A 150 -45.09 -1.34 1.62
N SER A 151 -44.34 -0.74 2.56
CA SER A 151 -44.87 -0.33 3.87
C SER A 151 -45.95 0.77 3.77
N LEU A 152 -45.88 1.65 2.76
CA LEU A 152 -46.93 2.65 2.49
C LEU A 152 -48.18 2.01 1.85
N LEU A 153 -48.01 1.00 1.00
CA LEU A 153 -49.13 0.28 0.37
C LEU A 153 -49.89 -0.59 1.37
N GLU A 154 -49.24 -1.06 2.43
CA GLU A 154 -49.87 -1.82 3.52
C GLU A 154 -50.57 -0.97 4.60
N LEU A 155 -50.69 0.34 4.38
CA LEU A 155 -51.44 1.26 5.25
C LEU A 155 -52.95 1.10 5.07
N ASN A 156 -53.52 0.10 5.72
CA ASN A 156 -54.98 -0.12 5.78
C ASN A 156 -55.58 0.06 7.18
N SER A 157 -54.78 0.49 8.16
CA SER A 157 -55.25 0.70 9.54
C SER A 157 -54.65 1.96 10.18
N ASP A 158 -55.45 2.61 11.03
CA ASP A 158 -55.07 3.84 11.75
C ASP A 158 -53.84 3.65 12.67
N GLU A 159 -53.66 2.43 13.20
CA GLU A 159 -52.50 2.07 14.03
C GLU A 159 -51.19 2.06 13.20
N LYS A 160 -51.23 1.56 11.96
CA LYS A 160 -50.08 1.57 11.06
C LYS A 160 -49.74 2.99 10.59
N ILE A 161 -50.75 3.84 10.37
CA ILE A 161 -50.57 5.27 10.06
C ILE A 161 -49.92 6.01 11.24
N ALA A 162 -50.30 5.69 12.47
CA ALA A 162 -49.68 6.25 13.68
C ALA A 162 -48.19 5.84 13.81
N ASN A 163 -47.86 4.58 13.54
CA ASN A 163 -46.48 4.11 13.54
C ASN A 163 -45.62 4.77 12.45
N LEU A 164 -46.19 5.03 11.27
CA LEU A 164 -45.50 5.77 10.21
C LEU A 164 -45.26 7.23 10.59
N LYS A 165 -46.22 7.92 11.23
CA LYS A 165 -46.00 9.26 11.79
C LYS A 165 -44.86 9.27 12.80
N LEU A 166 -44.83 8.28 13.70
CA LEU A 166 -43.76 8.15 14.70
C LEU A 166 -42.38 7.91 14.04
N MET A 167 -42.32 7.13 12.95
CA MET A 167 -41.08 6.93 12.19
C MET A 167 -40.64 8.18 11.44
N LEU A 168 -41.57 8.94 10.86
CA LEU A 168 -41.30 10.23 10.22
C LEU A 168 -40.76 11.25 11.22
N GLU A 169 -41.35 11.37 12.41
CA GLU A 169 -40.84 12.23 13.48
C GLU A 169 -39.44 11.81 13.96
N LYS A 170 -39.19 10.49 14.05
CA LYS A 170 -37.85 9.97 14.38
C LYS A 170 -36.83 10.28 13.28
N MET A 171 -37.21 10.24 12.02
CA MET A 171 -36.33 10.65 10.90
C MET A 171 -36.04 12.15 10.93
N ASP A 172 -37.05 12.97 11.20
CA ASP A 172 -36.89 14.42 11.25
C ASP A 172 -36.01 14.85 12.43
N THR A 173 -36.17 14.21 13.59
CA THR A 173 -35.28 14.41 14.76
C THR A 173 -33.86 13.92 14.50
N LEU A 174 -33.67 12.78 13.83
CA LEU A 174 -32.33 12.30 13.43
C LEU A 174 -31.65 13.25 12.45
N ASN A 175 -32.40 13.79 11.49
CA ASN A 175 -31.87 14.75 10.52
C ASN A 175 -31.48 16.06 11.20
N ASN A 176 -32.34 16.59 12.07
CA ASN A 176 -32.05 17.78 12.87
C ASN A 176 -30.85 17.59 13.80
N LYS A 177 -30.69 16.40 14.40
CA LYS A 177 -29.52 16.07 15.21
C LYS A 177 -28.23 16.02 14.38
N ARG A 178 -28.27 15.39 13.20
CA ARG A 178 -27.11 15.32 12.29
C ARG A 178 -26.72 16.70 11.76
N ILE A 179 -27.69 17.55 11.46
CA ILE A 179 -27.46 18.96 11.11
C ILE A 179 -26.84 19.71 12.30
N ALA A 180 -27.37 19.54 13.51
CA ALA A 180 -26.83 20.17 14.71
C ALA A 180 -25.39 19.72 15.01
N ASP A 181 -25.08 18.43 14.87
CA ASP A 181 -23.74 17.88 15.05
C ASP A 181 -22.77 18.43 14.00
N THR A 182 -23.22 18.56 12.74
CA THR A 182 -22.43 19.17 11.65
C THR A 182 -22.15 20.65 11.93
N VAL A 183 -23.17 21.40 12.37
CA VAL A 183 -23.03 22.81 12.76
C VAL A 183 -22.12 22.97 13.99
N ALA A 184 -22.20 22.07 14.97
CA ALA A 184 -21.33 22.08 16.15
C ALA A 184 -19.86 21.83 15.78
N VAL A 185 -19.60 20.88 14.87
CA VAL A 185 -18.24 20.62 14.34
C VAL A 185 -17.69 21.85 13.60
N GLU A 186 -18.50 22.51 12.77
CA GLU A 186 -18.09 23.74 12.07
C GLU A 186 -17.89 24.93 13.02
N GLN A 187 -18.71 25.07 14.06
CA GLN A 187 -18.53 26.09 15.09
C GLN A 187 -17.26 25.86 15.93
N HIS A 188 -16.98 24.61 16.31
CA HIS A 188 -15.72 24.26 16.98
C HIS A 188 -14.49 24.51 16.10
N ARG A 189 -14.59 24.21 14.79
CA ARG A 189 -13.54 24.51 13.81
C ARG A 189 -13.31 26.02 13.68
N ASN A 190 -14.37 26.82 13.59
CA ASN A 190 -14.28 28.28 13.51
C ASN A 190 -13.78 28.93 14.81
N ALA A 191 -14.19 28.40 15.97
CA ALA A 191 -13.65 28.83 17.26
C ALA A 191 -12.15 28.56 17.37
N SER A 192 -11.70 27.37 16.95
CA SER A 192 -10.28 26.99 16.90
C SER A 192 -9.45 27.88 15.95
N LEU A 193 -10.02 28.28 14.81
CA LEU A 193 -9.42 29.23 13.87
C LEU A 193 -9.35 30.67 14.42
N SER A 194 -10.31 31.07 15.26
CA SER A 194 -10.33 32.39 15.90
C SER A 194 -9.33 32.51 17.07
N THR A 195 -9.07 31.41 17.81
CA THR A 195 -8.04 31.36 18.86
C THR A 195 -6.62 31.41 18.30
N VAL A 196 -6.38 30.94 17.07
CA VAL A 196 -5.06 31.05 16.40
C VAL A 196 -4.77 32.48 15.93
N LYS A 197 -5.79 33.31 15.70
CA LYS A 197 -5.61 34.72 15.29
C LYS A 197 -5.42 35.69 16.47
N ASN A 198 -5.75 35.29 17.69
CA ASN A 198 -5.77 36.17 18.86
C ASN A 198 -4.78 35.76 19.98
N THR A 199 -3.65 35.13 19.66
CA THR A 199 -2.55 34.99 20.62
C THR A 199 -1.69 36.26 20.61
N PRO A 200 -1.64 37.05 21.70
CA PRO A 200 -0.74 38.20 21.76
C PRO A 200 0.70 37.70 21.85
N LYS A 201 1.57 38.20 20.95
CA LYS A 201 3.03 38.03 21.04
C LYS A 201 3.52 38.70 22.34
N SER A 202 3.64 37.96 23.43
CA SER A 202 4.28 38.45 24.64
C SER A 202 5.79 38.18 24.59
N ASN A 203 6.55 39.25 24.42
CA ASN A 203 7.98 39.33 24.74
C ASN A 203 8.21 38.98 26.22
N LYS A 204 9.02 37.95 26.53
CA LYS A 204 9.93 37.97 27.69
C LYS A 204 11.21 37.17 27.40
N LYS A 205 12.32 37.86 27.65
CA LYS A 205 13.72 37.42 27.66
C LYS A 205 14.05 36.66 28.96
N ALA A 206 15.18 35.95 28.90
CA ALA A 206 15.99 35.34 29.97
C ALA A 206 15.49 33.96 30.43
N ASP A 207 16.32 32.92 30.54
CA ASP A 207 17.75 32.72 30.34
C ASP A 207 17.97 31.20 30.46
N ALA A 208 18.71 30.58 29.54
CA ALA A 208 19.50 29.36 29.76
C ALA A 208 19.93 28.77 28.40
N ASP A 209 21.19 29.08 28.07
CA ASP A 209 22.14 28.28 27.30
C ASP A 209 21.76 27.82 25.88
N ASN A 210 22.00 28.73 24.94
CA ASN A 210 22.29 28.35 23.56
C ASN A 210 23.55 29.09 23.11
N ARG A 211 24.73 28.56 23.46
CA ARG A 211 26.00 29.01 22.89
C ARG A 211 26.08 28.51 21.44
N GLN A 212 25.91 29.43 20.49
CA GLN A 212 26.40 29.25 19.13
C GLN A 212 27.91 29.39 19.12
N ILE A 213 28.60 28.26 18.92
CA ILE A 213 30.03 28.20 18.66
C ILE A 213 30.31 29.00 17.39
N THR A 214 31.23 29.96 17.45
CA THR A 214 31.59 30.79 16.30
C THR A 214 32.69 30.13 15.48
N PHE A 215 32.72 30.41 14.17
CA PHE A 215 33.64 29.78 13.22
C PHE A 215 35.13 30.02 13.54
N GLU A 216 35.44 31.05 14.33
CA GLU A 216 36.81 31.31 14.81
C GLU A 216 37.26 30.35 15.92
N GLU A 217 36.34 29.83 16.74
CA GLU A 217 36.65 28.84 17.80
C GLU A 217 36.96 27.46 17.21
N ILE A 218 36.40 27.13 16.05
CA ILE A 218 36.69 25.87 15.32
C ILE A 218 38.10 25.90 14.72
N LEU A 219 38.55 27.06 14.22
CA LEU A 219 39.86 27.22 13.58
C LEU A 219 41.03 27.24 14.58
N ALA A 220 40.79 27.53 15.86
CA ALA A 220 41.83 27.45 16.90
C ALA A 220 42.11 26.02 17.41
N SER A 221 41.27 25.02 17.06
CA SER A 221 41.41 23.63 17.53
C SER A 221 42.27 22.73 16.63
N LYS A 222 42.82 23.26 15.52
CA LYS A 222 43.77 22.56 14.65
C LYS A 222 45.13 23.26 14.66
N LYS A 223 45.87 23.07 15.76
CA LYS A 223 47.34 23.12 15.79
C LYS A 223 47.84 22.02 16.71
#